data_AF-A0A3N4KS59-F1
#
_entry.id   AF-A0A3N4KS59-F1
#
_cell.length_a   1.000
_cell.length_b   1.000
_cell.length_c   1.000
_cell.angle_alpha   90.00
_cell.angle_beta   90.00
_cell.angle_gamma   90.00
#
_symmetry.space_group_name_H-M   'P 1'
#
loop_
_entity.id
_entity.type
_entity.pdbx_description
1 polymer ?
#
loop_
_entity_poly.entity_id
_entity_poly.type
_entity_poly.pdbx_seq_one_letter_code
_entity_poly.pdbx_strand_id
1 'polypeptide(L)'
;MHPTPSTHTTHPPEPPSCVQFSPQDPTLVTVGTYHLNATAADLPSKKTGHLCLYSVTPDGGFTLLQSHPTQAILDLKFSPHSPDTLALAHSLGQVSVWTLSERTLHLKALFTPFPEDVLVLSLTFSPARRDTLAATLSTGEVATVSLESGEVVESWAPHTLEAWTCVFTPDGRGVYSGADDSVR
;
A
#
# COMPACT_ATOMS: atom_id res chain seq x y z
N MET A 1 -0.57 -9.95 31.61
CA MET A 1 -1.09 -10.62 30.40
C MET A 1 0.12 -11.30 29.76
N HIS A 2 0.19 -12.63 29.71
CA HIS A 2 1.29 -13.31 29.02
C HIS A 2 0.95 -13.36 27.52
N PRO A 3 1.89 -13.01 26.62
CA PRO A 3 1.65 -13.14 25.20
C PRO A 3 1.40 -14.61 24.86
N THR A 4 0.32 -14.87 24.13
CA THR A 4 0.03 -16.19 23.59
C THR A 4 1.09 -16.52 22.53
N PRO A 5 1.73 -17.70 22.58
CA PRO A 5 2.67 -18.10 21.54
C PRO A 5 2.00 -18.12 20.16
N SER A 6 2.74 -17.76 19.12
CA SER A 6 2.29 -17.93 17.74
C SER A 6 2.03 -19.40 17.45
N THR A 7 0.89 -19.72 16.83
CA THR A 7 0.61 -21.08 16.32
C THR A 7 1.40 -21.37 15.04
N HIS A 8 1.61 -20.35 14.21
CA HIS A 8 2.37 -20.43 12.96
C HIS A 8 3.16 -19.14 12.74
N THR A 9 4.36 -19.27 12.18
CA THR A 9 5.22 -18.13 11.80
C THR A 9 5.82 -18.42 10.43
N THR A 10 5.79 -17.43 9.55
CA THR A 10 6.48 -17.45 8.26
C THR A 10 7.24 -16.14 8.08
N HIS A 11 8.28 -16.15 7.26
CA HIS A 11 9.13 -14.98 7.02
C HIS A 11 9.11 -14.64 5.52
N PRO A 12 8.68 -13.43 5.13
CA PRO A 12 8.86 -12.95 3.78
C PRO A 12 10.33 -12.71 3.43
N PRO A 13 10.65 -12.53 2.13
CA PRO A 13 12.03 -12.26 1.68
C PRO A 13 12.68 -11.05 2.36
N GLU A 14 11.85 -10.07 2.74
CA GLU A 14 12.23 -8.85 3.42
C GLU A 14 11.21 -8.56 4.56
N PRO A 15 11.52 -7.65 5.50
CA PRO A 15 10.60 -7.33 6.61
C PRO A 15 9.20 -6.92 6.12
N PRO A 16 8.13 -7.53 6.65
CA PRO A 16 6.77 -7.18 6.24
C PRO A 16 6.41 -5.79 6.76
N SER A 17 5.77 -4.98 5.90
CA SER A 17 5.30 -3.63 6.24
C SER A 17 3.78 -3.55 6.33
N CYS A 18 3.07 -4.30 5.47
CA CYS A 18 1.62 -4.28 5.38
C CYS A 18 1.08 -5.62 4.89
N VAL A 19 -0.18 -5.90 5.20
CA VAL A 19 -0.84 -7.17 4.87
C VAL A 19 -2.33 -6.98 4.63
N GLN A 20 -2.89 -7.70 3.66
CA GLN A 20 -4.33 -7.86 3.48
C GLN A 20 -4.69 -9.26 2.99
N PHE A 21 -5.83 -9.77 3.46
CA PHE A 21 -6.47 -10.92 2.86
C PHE A 21 -7.18 -10.52 1.58
N SER A 22 -7.20 -11.42 0.60
CA SER A 22 -8.02 -11.23 -0.59
C SER A 22 -9.51 -11.22 -0.19
N PRO A 23 -10.29 -10.23 -0.64
CA PRO A 23 -11.73 -10.21 -0.40
C PRO A 23 -12.49 -11.27 -1.22
N GLN A 24 -11.86 -11.87 -2.25
CA GLN A 24 -12.47 -12.91 -3.08
C GLN A 24 -12.14 -14.33 -2.60
N ASP A 25 -10.97 -14.51 -1.97
CA ASP A 25 -10.49 -15.81 -1.49
C ASP A 25 -9.78 -15.61 -0.14
N PRO A 26 -10.43 -15.93 1.00
CA PRO A 26 -9.85 -15.75 2.32
C PRO A 26 -8.66 -16.68 2.59
N THR A 27 -8.37 -17.64 1.70
CA THR A 27 -7.15 -18.45 1.76
C THR A 27 -5.95 -17.74 1.13
N LEU A 28 -6.11 -16.56 0.56
CA LEU A 28 -5.03 -15.78 -0.02
C LEU A 28 -4.74 -14.54 0.81
N VAL A 29 -3.45 -14.28 1.02
CA VAL A 29 -2.97 -13.09 1.72
C VAL A 29 -1.84 -12.44 0.93
N THR A 30 -1.98 -11.13 0.71
CA THR A 30 -0.96 -10.28 0.08
C THR A 30 -0.16 -9.59 1.17
N VAL A 31 1.16 -9.64 1.07
CA VAL A 31 2.09 -9.00 2.00
C VAL A 31 3.00 -8.07 1.22
N GLY A 32 3.05 -6.81 1.62
CA GLY A 32 4.06 -5.86 1.16
C GLY A 32 5.25 -5.86 2.11
N THR A 33 6.46 -5.68 1.58
CA THR A 33 7.68 -5.57 2.38
C THR A 33 8.34 -4.20 2.24
N TYR A 34 9.19 -3.89 3.22
CA TYR A 34 10.01 -2.70 3.27
C TYR A 34 11.41 -3.08 3.75
N HIS A 35 12.42 -2.76 2.95
CA HIS A 35 13.81 -2.92 3.31
C HIS A 35 14.58 -1.60 3.04
N LEU A 36 15.30 -1.13 4.07
CA LEU A 36 16.13 0.08 4.00
C LEU A 36 17.60 -0.31 3.90
N ASN A 37 18.20 -0.05 2.75
CA ASN A 37 19.65 -0.09 2.58
C ASN A 37 20.25 1.29 2.87
N ALA A 38 20.68 1.51 4.11
CA ALA A 38 21.27 2.78 4.55
C ALA A 38 22.59 3.15 3.82
N THR A 39 23.21 2.19 3.13
CA THR A 39 24.48 2.38 2.39
C THR A 39 24.30 2.56 0.89
N ALA A 40 23.07 2.49 0.38
CA ALA A 40 22.79 2.70 -1.04
C ALA A 40 23.15 4.13 -1.47
N ALA A 41 23.68 4.26 -2.69
CA ALA A 41 24.13 5.53 -3.25
C ALA A 41 22.99 6.31 -3.94
N ASP A 42 21.96 5.61 -4.41
CA ASP A 42 20.82 6.12 -5.16
C ASP A 42 19.49 5.84 -4.44
N LEU A 43 18.47 6.65 -4.72
CA LEU A 43 17.14 6.53 -4.08
C LEU A 43 16.46 5.17 -4.34
N PRO A 44 16.45 4.62 -5.57
CA PRO A 44 15.78 3.35 -5.85
C PRO A 44 16.39 2.15 -5.11
N SER A 45 17.70 2.15 -4.89
CA SER A 45 18.37 1.07 -4.15
C SER A 45 18.30 1.27 -2.63
N LYS A 46 17.88 2.46 -2.16
CA LYS A 46 17.80 2.79 -0.73
C LYS A 46 16.61 2.14 -0.05
N LYS A 47 15.47 2.05 -0.74
CA LYS A 47 14.23 1.49 -0.18
C LYS A 47 13.62 0.47 -1.13
N THR A 48 13.90 -0.81 -0.90
CA THR A 48 13.40 -1.93 -1.72
C THR A 48 12.24 -2.62 -1.04
N GLY A 49 11.45 -3.33 -1.83
CA GLY A 49 10.29 -4.07 -1.36
C GLY A 49 9.99 -5.28 -2.23
N HIS A 50 9.03 -6.06 -1.78
CA HIS A 50 8.41 -7.17 -2.49
C HIS A 50 6.91 -7.15 -2.24
N LEU A 51 6.14 -7.38 -3.30
CA LEU A 51 4.76 -7.81 -3.19
C LEU A 51 4.71 -9.34 -3.22
N CYS A 52 4.39 -9.92 -2.07
CA CYS A 52 4.27 -11.36 -1.90
C CYS A 52 2.79 -11.80 -1.86
N LEU A 53 2.50 -12.94 -2.48
CA LEU A 53 1.22 -13.64 -2.35
C LEU A 53 1.45 -14.96 -1.62
N TYR A 54 0.71 -15.19 -0.54
CA TYR A 54 0.71 -16.45 0.18
C TYR A 54 -0.66 -17.10 0.11
N SER A 55 -0.65 -18.43 0.24
CA SER A 55 -1.83 -19.20 0.57
C SER A 55 -1.81 -19.64 2.03
N VAL A 56 -2.96 -19.58 2.69
CA VAL A 56 -3.19 -20.11 4.03
C VAL A 56 -3.61 -21.56 3.91
N THR A 57 -2.86 -22.44 4.57
CA THR A 57 -3.13 -23.88 4.59
C THR A 57 -4.23 -24.22 5.61
N PRO A 58 -4.92 -25.37 5.51
CA PRO A 58 -6.02 -25.72 6.42
C PRO A 58 -5.65 -25.77 7.91
N ASP A 59 -4.38 -26.04 8.21
CA ASP A 59 -3.81 -26.01 9.57
C ASP A 59 -3.45 -24.59 10.04
N GLY A 60 -3.57 -23.56 9.19
CA GLY A 60 -3.28 -22.16 9.51
C GLY A 60 -1.83 -21.74 9.21
N GLY A 61 -1.06 -22.59 8.54
CA GLY A 61 0.25 -22.26 7.98
C GLY A 61 0.15 -21.39 6.72
N PHE A 62 1.31 -21.02 6.17
CA PHE A 62 1.41 -20.15 4.99
C PHE A 62 2.37 -20.71 3.96
N THR A 63 1.95 -20.80 2.70
CA THR A 63 2.80 -21.18 1.56
C THR A 63 2.94 -19.99 0.61
N LEU A 64 4.18 -19.55 0.38
CA LEU A 64 4.49 -18.48 -0.59
C LEU A 64 4.18 -18.97 -2.01
N LEU A 65 3.30 -18.28 -2.71
CA LEU A 65 2.93 -18.56 -4.10
C LEU A 65 3.75 -17.73 -5.07
N GLN A 66 3.93 -16.44 -4.78
CA GLN A 66 4.62 -15.49 -5.65
C GLN A 66 5.33 -14.42 -4.85
N SER A 67 6.39 -13.87 -5.42
CA SER A 67 7.07 -12.69 -4.91
C SER A 67 7.53 -11.83 -6.08
N HIS A 68 7.12 -10.56 -6.10
CA HIS A 68 7.49 -9.60 -7.12
C HIS A 68 8.34 -8.50 -6.49
N PRO A 69 9.57 -8.25 -6.95
CA PRO A 69 10.36 -7.14 -6.44
C PRO A 69 9.72 -5.81 -6.83
N THR A 70 9.70 -4.86 -5.90
CA THR A 70 9.14 -3.52 -6.03
C THR A 70 10.02 -2.50 -5.31
N GLN A 71 9.63 -1.23 -5.37
CA GLN A 71 10.06 -0.27 -4.34
C GLN A 71 9.41 -0.62 -3.00
N ALA A 72 9.94 -0.09 -1.90
CA ALA A 72 9.40 -0.39 -0.59
C ALA A 72 7.91 0.00 -0.50
N ILE A 73 7.09 -0.93 0.00
CA ILE A 73 5.64 -0.75 0.08
C ILE A 73 5.29 -0.25 1.47
N LEU A 74 4.57 0.85 1.55
CA LEU A 74 4.17 1.47 2.83
C LEU A 74 2.73 1.11 3.20
N ASP A 75 1.86 0.93 2.21
CA ASP A 75 0.48 0.50 2.39
C ASP A 75 -0.01 -0.24 1.15
N LEU A 76 -1.01 -1.10 1.34
CA LEU A 76 -1.72 -1.78 0.25
C LEU A 76 -3.19 -1.95 0.61
N LYS A 77 -4.07 -1.79 -0.39
CA LYS A 77 -5.52 -1.96 -0.21
C LYS A 77 -6.14 -2.65 -1.42
N PHE A 78 -7.09 -3.54 -1.19
CA PHE A 78 -8.02 -4.00 -2.20
C PHE A 78 -9.10 -2.95 -2.47
N SER A 79 -9.54 -2.86 -3.72
CA SER A 79 -10.60 -1.97 -4.14
C SER A 79 -11.96 -2.46 -3.65
N PRO A 80 -12.80 -1.59 -3.05
CA PRO A 80 -14.19 -1.93 -2.72
C PRO A 80 -15.08 -2.03 -3.96
N HIS A 81 -14.61 -1.53 -5.11
CA HIS A 81 -15.36 -1.50 -6.37
C HIS A 81 -15.08 -2.71 -7.27
N SER A 82 -13.89 -3.28 -7.13
CA SER A 82 -13.37 -4.40 -7.91
C SER A 82 -12.50 -5.26 -6.99
N PRO A 83 -13.05 -6.34 -6.39
CA PRO A 83 -12.38 -7.08 -5.30
C PRO A 83 -11.14 -7.88 -5.75
N ASP A 84 -10.87 -7.97 -7.05
CA ASP A 84 -9.63 -8.49 -7.63
C ASP A 84 -8.51 -7.44 -7.72
N THR A 85 -8.82 -6.16 -7.55
CA THR A 85 -7.91 -5.05 -7.78
C THR A 85 -7.23 -4.63 -6.48
N LEU A 86 -5.90 -4.56 -6.49
CA LEU A 86 -5.06 -4.14 -5.36
C LEU A 86 -4.26 -2.89 -5.75
N ALA A 87 -4.18 -1.88 -4.89
CA ALA A 87 -3.28 -0.73 -5.04
C ALA A 87 -2.20 -0.74 -3.97
N LEU A 88 -1.00 -0.28 -4.33
CA LEU A 88 0.16 -0.19 -3.43
C LEU A 88 0.75 1.22 -3.42
N ALA A 89 1.08 1.69 -2.22
CA ALA A 89 1.79 2.94 -1.97
C ALA A 89 3.29 2.66 -1.85
N HIS A 90 4.11 3.33 -2.66
CA HIS A 90 5.55 3.07 -2.75
C HIS A 90 6.40 4.21 -2.22
N SER A 91 7.66 3.89 -1.94
CA SER A 91 8.66 4.83 -1.41
C SER A 91 9.31 5.79 -2.42
N LEU A 92 8.89 5.79 -3.70
CA LEU A 92 9.43 6.67 -4.75
C LEU A 92 8.33 7.49 -5.45
N GLY A 93 7.36 8.01 -4.70
CA GLY A 93 6.27 8.82 -5.25
C GLY A 93 5.32 8.05 -6.17
N GLN A 94 5.37 6.71 -6.09
CA GLN A 94 4.70 5.80 -7.00
C GLN A 94 3.45 5.17 -6.36
N VAL A 95 2.47 4.90 -7.22
CA VAL A 95 1.34 4.03 -6.92
C VAL A 95 1.30 2.94 -7.99
N SER A 96 1.24 1.67 -7.59
CA SER A 96 1.02 0.58 -8.55
C SER A 96 -0.30 -0.12 -8.31
N VAL A 97 -0.91 -0.58 -9.39
CA VAL A 97 -2.20 -1.27 -9.41
C VAL A 97 -1.99 -2.66 -9.95
N TRP A 98 -2.53 -3.64 -9.25
CA TRP A 98 -2.40 -5.06 -9.54
C TRP A 98 -3.77 -5.71 -9.63
N THR A 99 -3.85 -6.82 -10.35
CA THR A 99 -5.01 -7.70 -10.40
C THR A 99 -4.64 -9.05 -9.80
N LEU A 100 -5.46 -9.57 -8.90
CA LEU A 100 -5.37 -10.91 -8.34
C LEU A 100 -6.41 -11.80 -9.02
N SER A 101 -5.96 -12.65 -9.93
CA SER A 101 -6.81 -13.59 -10.66
C SER A 101 -6.16 -14.96 -10.65
N GLU A 102 -6.96 -16.03 -10.47
CA GLU A 102 -6.44 -17.41 -10.52
C GLU A 102 -5.22 -17.63 -9.59
N ARG A 103 -5.28 -17.04 -8.38
CA ARG A 103 -4.20 -17.10 -7.37
C ARG A 103 -2.86 -16.54 -7.87
N THR A 104 -2.92 -15.61 -8.82
CA THR A 104 -1.77 -14.97 -9.47
C THR A 104 -1.97 -13.46 -9.46
N LEU A 105 -0.93 -12.72 -9.05
CA LEU A 105 -0.85 -11.28 -9.12
C LEU A 105 -0.27 -10.84 -10.47
N HIS A 106 -0.93 -9.88 -11.10
CA HIS A 106 -0.51 -9.27 -12.36
C HIS A 106 -0.43 -7.75 -12.21
N LEU A 107 0.71 -7.16 -12.58
CA LEU A 107 0.85 -5.70 -12.62
C LEU A 107 -0.04 -5.15 -13.73
N LYS A 108 -0.98 -4.28 -13.37
CA LYS A 108 -1.91 -3.63 -14.30
C LYS A 108 -1.42 -2.24 -14.70
N ALA A 109 -0.91 -1.47 -13.74
CA ALA A 109 -0.39 -0.13 -13.98
C ALA A 109 0.66 0.27 -12.93
N LEU A 110 1.59 1.13 -13.33
CA LEU A 110 2.53 1.82 -12.45
C LEU A 110 2.46 3.31 -12.75
N PHE A 111 2.05 4.09 -11.77
CA PHE A 111 1.93 5.54 -11.86
C PHE A 111 3.01 6.23 -11.03
N THR A 112 3.48 7.37 -11.49
CA THR A 112 4.45 8.26 -10.80
C THR A 112 3.83 9.64 -10.55
N PRO A 113 2.74 9.74 -9.77
CA PRO A 113 2.04 11.00 -9.54
C PRO A 113 2.86 12.04 -8.77
N PHE A 114 3.90 11.60 -8.04
CA PHE A 114 4.69 12.47 -7.16
C PHE A 114 6.20 12.37 -7.48
N PRO A 115 7.02 13.36 -7.05
CA PRO A 115 8.47 13.30 -7.19
C PRO A 115 9.09 12.04 -6.55
N GLU A 116 10.21 11.59 -7.11
CA GLU A 116 10.88 10.34 -6.71
C GLU A 116 11.36 10.32 -5.25
N ASP A 117 11.63 11.48 -4.66
CA ASP A 117 12.08 11.61 -3.28
C ASP A 117 10.94 11.69 -2.25
N VAL A 118 9.68 11.69 -2.70
CA VAL A 118 8.49 11.74 -1.84
C VAL A 118 7.95 10.33 -1.58
N LEU A 119 7.64 10.01 -0.32
CA LEU A 119 6.99 8.73 0.00
C LEU A 119 5.47 8.86 -0.14
N VAL A 120 4.84 7.88 -0.77
CA VAL A 120 3.40 7.65 -0.58
C VAL A 120 3.24 6.80 0.67
N LEU A 121 2.69 7.37 1.73
CA LEU A 121 2.67 6.77 3.07
C LEU A 121 1.44 5.88 3.29
N SER A 122 0.27 6.31 2.79
CA SER A 122 -0.96 5.53 2.85
C SER A 122 -1.82 5.82 1.62
N LEU A 123 -2.68 4.86 1.26
CA LEU A 123 -3.68 5.05 0.22
C LEU A 123 -5.04 4.48 0.63
N THR A 124 -6.09 5.00 0.02
CA THR A 124 -7.45 4.44 0.16
C THR A 124 -8.27 4.66 -1.11
N PHE A 125 -9.14 3.72 -1.45
CA PHE A 125 -10.07 3.88 -2.56
C PHE A 125 -11.23 4.78 -2.15
N SER A 126 -11.67 5.65 -3.07
CA SER A 126 -12.89 6.41 -2.86
C SER A 126 -14.08 5.45 -2.78
N PRO A 127 -14.97 5.56 -1.77
CA PRO A 127 -16.18 4.76 -1.73
C PRO A 127 -17.20 5.20 -2.79
N ALA A 128 -17.08 6.42 -3.32
CA ALA A 128 -18.03 7.00 -4.28
C ALA A 128 -17.52 6.99 -5.73
N ARG A 129 -16.21 7.16 -5.96
CA ARG A 129 -15.59 7.26 -7.28
C ARG A 129 -14.72 6.03 -7.57
N ARG A 130 -15.07 5.25 -8.62
CA ARG A 130 -14.39 3.97 -8.94
C ARG A 130 -12.94 4.13 -9.40
N ASP A 131 -12.63 5.29 -9.94
CA ASP A 131 -11.38 5.65 -10.60
C ASP A 131 -10.48 6.53 -9.71
N THR A 132 -10.76 6.68 -8.42
CA THR A 132 -10.06 7.63 -7.55
C THR A 132 -9.48 6.93 -6.32
N LEU A 133 -8.19 7.18 -6.06
CA LEU A 133 -7.53 6.94 -4.77
C LEU A 133 -7.32 8.26 -4.03
N ALA A 134 -7.35 8.24 -2.70
CA ALA A 134 -6.65 9.24 -1.89
C ALA A 134 -5.28 8.68 -1.48
N ALA A 135 -4.32 9.57 -1.33
CA ALA A 135 -2.95 9.27 -0.93
C ALA A 135 -2.45 10.32 0.06
N THR A 136 -1.64 9.91 1.03
CA THR A 136 -0.91 10.83 1.92
C THR A 136 0.59 10.73 1.71
N LEU A 137 1.29 11.85 1.85
CA LEU A 137 2.69 11.99 1.46
C LEU A 137 3.59 12.33 2.64
N SER A 138 4.88 12.02 2.48
CA SER A 138 5.92 12.43 3.44
C SER A 138 6.13 13.96 3.51
N THR A 139 5.56 14.72 2.58
CA THR A 139 5.55 16.18 2.58
C THR A 139 4.46 16.77 3.49
N GLY A 140 3.57 15.94 4.05
CA GLY A 140 2.37 16.39 4.77
C GLY A 140 1.17 16.66 3.87
N GLU A 141 1.34 16.50 2.56
CA GLU A 141 0.26 16.64 1.59
C GLU A 141 -0.67 15.43 1.59
N VAL A 142 -1.93 15.71 1.27
CA VAL A 142 -2.98 14.74 0.96
C VAL A 142 -3.41 15.02 -0.48
N ALA A 143 -3.51 13.98 -1.30
CA ALA A 143 -3.89 14.12 -2.69
C ALA A 143 -4.94 13.09 -3.10
N THR A 144 -5.69 13.38 -4.15
CA THR A 144 -6.45 12.37 -4.89
C THR A 144 -5.78 12.10 -6.23
N VAL A 145 -5.76 10.83 -6.63
CA VAL A 145 -5.09 10.36 -7.84
C VAL A 145 -6.09 9.59 -8.70
N SER A 146 -6.11 9.88 -10.01
CA SER A 146 -6.89 9.12 -10.99
C SER A 146 -6.23 7.79 -11.28
N LEU A 147 -7.00 6.71 -11.21
CA LEU A 147 -6.60 5.36 -11.60
C LEU A 147 -6.61 5.14 -13.12
N GLU A 148 -7.18 6.08 -13.88
CA GLU A 148 -7.19 6.02 -15.34
C GLU A 148 -5.94 6.68 -15.92
N SER A 149 -5.63 7.92 -15.51
CA SER A 149 -4.48 8.68 -16.02
C SER A 149 -3.22 8.52 -15.16
N GLY A 150 -3.35 8.14 -13.89
CA GLY A 150 -2.24 8.16 -12.94
C GLY A 150 -1.88 9.55 -12.43
N GLU A 151 -2.67 10.57 -12.75
CA GLU A 151 -2.39 11.97 -12.42
C GLU A 151 -3.08 12.39 -11.12
N VAL A 152 -2.50 13.40 -10.46
CA VAL A 152 -3.11 14.07 -9.31
C VAL A 152 -4.31 14.89 -9.78
N VAL A 153 -5.48 14.63 -9.20
CA VAL A 153 -6.73 15.35 -9.50
C VAL A 153 -6.87 16.56 -8.59
N GLU A 154 -6.61 16.38 -7.29
CA GLU A 154 -6.64 17.44 -6.28
C GLU A 154 -5.53 17.17 -5.26
N SER A 155 -4.95 18.23 -4.70
CA SER A 155 -4.01 18.14 -3.57
C SER A 155 -4.25 19.24 -2.55
N TRP A 156 -3.94 18.91 -1.29
CA TRP A 156 -4.07 19.79 -0.14
C TRP A 156 -2.84 19.58 0.75
N ALA A 157 -2.38 20.64 1.41
CA ALA A 157 -1.28 20.57 2.39
C ALA A 157 -1.82 20.89 3.80
N PRO A 158 -2.66 20.01 4.40
CA PRO A 158 -3.20 20.25 5.72
C PRO A 158 -2.16 20.08 6.83
N HIS A 159 -1.07 19.37 6.55
CA HIS A 159 -0.04 19.04 7.54
C HIS A 159 1.32 19.65 7.23
N THR A 160 2.09 19.96 8.28
CA THR A 160 3.48 20.44 8.16
C THR A 160 4.53 19.33 8.35
N LEU A 161 4.08 18.14 8.77
CA LEU A 161 4.87 16.93 8.95
C LEU A 161 4.21 15.78 8.18
N GLU A 162 4.86 14.61 8.14
CA GLU A 162 4.41 13.42 7.44
C GLU A 162 2.93 13.10 7.71
N ALA A 163 2.15 13.01 6.63
CA ALA A 163 0.76 12.59 6.68
C ALA A 163 0.72 11.05 6.62
N TRP A 164 0.60 10.41 7.79
CA TRP A 164 0.75 8.97 7.92
C TRP A 164 -0.44 8.15 7.43
N THR A 165 -1.63 8.73 7.42
CA THR A 165 -2.84 7.97 7.10
C THR A 165 -3.94 8.85 6.53
N CYS A 166 -4.80 8.26 5.70
CA CYS A 166 -6.06 8.86 5.31
C CYS A 166 -7.21 7.86 5.18
N VAL A 167 -8.43 8.39 5.25
CA VAL A 167 -9.66 7.68 4.90
C VAL A 167 -10.66 8.65 4.28
N PHE A 168 -11.40 8.21 3.26
CA PHE A 168 -12.52 9.00 2.76
C PHE A 168 -13.62 9.12 3.82
N THR A 169 -14.32 10.25 3.81
CA THR A 169 -15.59 10.37 4.50
C THR A 169 -16.58 9.34 3.95
N PRO A 170 -17.55 8.85 4.75
CA PRO A 170 -18.52 7.85 4.30
C PRO A 170 -19.32 8.27 3.06
N ASP A 171 -19.58 9.56 2.89
CA ASP A 171 -20.25 10.12 1.71
C ASP A 171 -19.31 10.31 0.48
N GLY A 172 -18.02 10.03 0.64
CA GLY A 172 -16.98 10.13 -0.38
C GLY A 172 -16.62 11.56 -0.79
N ARG A 173 -17.08 12.58 -0.07
CA ARG A 173 -16.90 14.00 -0.43
C ARG A 173 -15.67 14.66 0.17
N GLY A 174 -15.03 14.03 1.15
CA GLY A 174 -13.83 14.54 1.80
C GLY A 174 -12.89 13.42 2.20
N VAL A 175 -11.74 13.81 2.75
CA VAL A 175 -10.70 12.90 3.24
C VAL A 175 -10.33 13.36 4.66
N TYR A 176 -10.38 12.44 5.62
CA TYR A 176 -9.74 12.61 6.92
C TYR A 176 -8.28 12.16 6.81
N SER A 177 -7.38 12.90 7.43
CA SER A 177 -5.95 12.60 7.48
C SER A 177 -5.38 12.75 8.89
N GLY A 178 -4.29 12.03 9.17
CA GLY A 178 -3.57 12.10 10.44
C GLY A 178 -2.06 12.21 10.23
N ALA A 179 -1.40 13.02 11.05
CA ALA A 179 0.01 13.35 10.97
C ALA A 179 0.64 13.59 12.36
N ASP A 180 1.96 13.73 12.38
CA ASP A 180 2.75 13.99 13.58
C ASP A 180 2.67 15.45 14.07
N ASP A 181 1.99 16.32 13.34
CA ASP A 181 1.76 17.72 13.72
C ASP A 181 0.59 17.93 14.71
N SER A 182 0.03 16.82 15.20
CA SER A 182 -1.12 16.78 16.12
C SER A 182 -0.83 17.23 17.55
N VAL A 183 0.42 17.59 17.88
CA VAL A 183 0.78 18.14 19.19
C VAL A 183 1.01 19.65 19.08
N ARG A 184 0.05 20.43 19.57
CA ARG A 184 0.25 21.82 19.98
C ARG A 184 -0.15 22.01 21.43
#